data_AF-A0AAQ3X805-F1
#
_entry.id   AF-A0AAQ3X805-F1
#
_cell.length_a   1.000
_cell.length_b   1.000
_cell.length_c   1.000
_cell.angle_alpha   90.00
_cell.angle_beta   90.00
_cell.angle_gamma   90.00
#
_symmetry.space_group_name_H-M   'P 1'
#
loop_
_entity.id
_entity.type
_entity.pdbx_description
1 polymer ?
#
loop_
_entity_poly.entity_id
_entity_poly.type
_entity_poly.pdbx_seq_one_letter_code
_entity_poly.pdbx_strand_id
1 'polypeptide(L)'
;MMRSCRKFGTLWYKNRICVPNVDSIRKLILSEAYDTAYSIHPCSTKMYYDLKERFWWYGMKRAVAEYVALCDTCQRVKAEHQRPVGLL
;
A
#
# COMPACT_ATOMS: atom_id res chain seq x y z
N MET A 1 -6.42 4.94 -24.95
CA MET A 1 -7.82 4.55 -24.67
C MET A 1 -7.90 3.77 -23.37
N MET A 2 -8.37 4.39 -22.28
CA MET A 2 -8.72 3.68 -21.05
C MET A 2 -10.02 2.91 -21.32
N ARG A 3 -10.00 1.57 -21.26
CA ARG A 3 -11.22 0.76 -21.31
C ARG A 3 -11.94 0.92 -19.96
N SER A 4 -12.72 1.99 -19.82
CA SER A 4 -13.56 2.24 -18.65
C SER A 4 -14.84 1.40 -18.77
N CYS A 5 -14.83 0.16 -18.31
CA CYS A 5 -16.06 -0.60 -18.12
C CYS A 5 -16.67 -0.17 -16.77
N ARG A 6 -17.65 0.74 -16.82
CA ARG A 6 -18.40 1.17 -15.62
C ARG A 6 -19.44 0.09 -15.29
N LYS A 7 -19.04 -0.98 -14.59
CA LYS A 7 -19.99 -1.86 -13.91
C LYS A 7 -20.15 -1.37 -12.47
N PHE A 8 -21.38 -1.08 -12.06
CA PHE A 8 -21.77 -0.70 -10.69
C PHE A 8 -21.14 0.59 -10.14
N GLY A 9 -20.82 1.57 -11.00
CA GLY A 9 -20.21 2.83 -10.55
C GLY A 9 -18.71 2.75 -10.24
N THR A 10 -18.11 1.57 -10.37
CA THR A 10 -16.69 1.34 -10.16
C THR A 10 -15.90 1.60 -11.45
N LEU A 11 -14.86 2.42 -11.36
CA LEU A 11 -13.94 2.69 -12.46
C LEU A 11 -12.87 1.58 -12.53
N TRP A 12 -12.50 1.18 -13.76
CA TRP A 12 -11.49 0.14 -13.98
C TRP A 12 -10.36 0.63 -14.88
N TYR A 13 -9.13 0.25 -14.56
CA TYR A 13 -7.93 0.52 -15.36
C TYR A 13 -7.04 -0.71 -15.42
N LYS A 14 -6.76 -1.21 -16.64
CA LYS A 14 -5.91 -2.40 -16.87
C LYS A 14 -6.27 -3.59 -15.96
N ASN A 15 -7.57 -3.90 -15.88
CA ASN A 15 -8.13 -4.97 -15.05
C ASN A 15 -8.02 -4.76 -13.53
N ARG A 16 -7.90 -3.50 -13.09
CA ARG A 16 -7.80 -3.11 -11.67
C ARG A 16 -8.86 -2.10 -11.33
N ILE A 17 -9.31 -2.11 -10.09
CA ILE A 17 -10.28 -1.17 -9.56
C ILE A 17 -9.59 0.18 -9.30
N CYS A 18 -10.09 1.23 -9.94
CA CYS A 18 -9.66 2.59 -9.69
C CYS A 18 -10.29 3.09 -8.39
N VAL A 19 -9.45 3.36 -7.39
CA VAL A 19 -9.92 3.87 -6.10
C VAL A 19 -10.08 5.39 -6.19
N PRO A 20 -11.25 5.95 -5.88
CA PRO A 20 -11.48 7.40 -5.90
C PRO A 20 -10.58 8.13 -4.89
N ASN A 21 -10.48 9.45 -5.02
CA ASN A 21 -9.69 10.30 -4.10
C ASN A 21 -10.43 10.55 -2.78
N VAL A 22 -10.80 9.47 -2.09
CA VAL A 22 -11.45 9.48 -0.78
C VAL A 22 -10.53 8.82 0.22
N ASP A 23 -9.99 9.60 1.16
CA ASP A 23 -9.03 9.15 2.15
C ASP A 23 -9.54 7.95 2.97
N SER A 24 -10.82 7.96 3.38
CA SER A 24 -11.41 6.89 4.17
C SER A 24 -11.34 5.53 3.45
N ILE A 25 -11.64 5.50 2.14
CA ILE A 25 -11.59 4.27 1.34
C ILE A 25 -10.15 3.81 1.18
N ARG A 26 -9.22 4.72 0.87
CA ARG A 26 -7.81 4.38 0.72
C ARG A 26 -7.20 3.85 2.01
N LYS A 27 -7.49 4.49 3.14
CA LYS A 27 -7.04 4.04 4.47
C LYS A 27 -7.59 2.67 4.81
N LEU A 28 -8.86 2.41 4.53
CA LEU A 28 -9.46 1.10 4.77
C LEU A 28 -8.76 -0.01 3.95
N ILE A 29 -8.52 0.23 2.67
CA ILE A 29 -7.76 -0.71 1.81
C ILE A 29 -6.34 -0.94 2.33
N LEU A 30 -5.66 0.13 2.79
CA LEU A 30 -4.31 0.03 3.35
C LEU A 30 -4.31 -0.75 4.68
N SER A 31 -5.31 -0.54 5.54
CA SER A 31 -5.47 -1.26 6.81
C SER A 31 -5.72 -2.74 6.59
N GLU A 32 -6.66 -3.11 5.73
CA GLU A 32 -6.97 -4.51 5.43
C GLU A 32 -5.75 -5.25 4.85
N ALA A 33 -5.02 -4.60 3.93
CA ALA A 33 -3.80 -5.16 3.37
C ALA A 33 -2.66 -5.25 4.39
N TYR A 34 -2.63 -4.32 5.34
CA TYR A 34 -1.70 -4.37 6.46
C TYR A 34 -2.05 -5.57 7.36
N ASP A 35 -3.28 -5.70 7.83
CA ASP A 35 -3.71 -6.78 8.74
C ASP A 35 -3.54 -8.18 8.13
N THR A 36 -3.77 -8.31 6.81
CA THR A 36 -3.61 -9.59 6.11
C THR A 36 -2.13 -10.01 5.97
N ALA A 37 -1.21 -9.06 5.84
CA ALA A 37 0.20 -9.33 5.52
C ALA A 37 1.18 -9.15 6.70
N TYR A 38 0.82 -8.36 7.71
CA TYR A 38 1.75 -7.88 8.74
C TYR A 38 1.73 -8.68 10.05
N SER A 39 0.98 -9.78 10.14
CA SER A 39 1.05 -10.68 11.30
C SER A 39 2.43 -11.32 11.52
N ILE A 40 3.32 -11.30 10.51
CA ILE A 40 4.61 -12.03 10.59
C ILE A 40 5.82 -11.21 10.11
N HIS A 41 5.72 -10.34 9.09
CA HIS A 41 6.89 -9.54 8.66
C HIS A 41 6.51 -8.22 7.96
N PRO A 42 6.95 -7.05 8.46
CA PRO A 42 6.60 -5.79 7.84
C PRO A 42 7.42 -5.48 6.58
N CYS A 43 6.81 -5.52 5.40
CA CYS A 43 7.47 -5.12 4.15
C CYS A 43 6.56 -4.29 3.23
N SER A 44 6.86 -2.99 3.10
CA SER A 44 6.13 -2.03 2.26
C SER A 44 6.10 -2.42 0.79
N THR A 45 7.16 -3.10 0.32
CA THR A 45 7.28 -3.57 -1.06
C THR A 45 6.23 -4.62 -1.36
N LYS A 46 6.05 -5.59 -0.46
CA LYS A 46 5.04 -6.65 -0.61
C LYS A 46 3.63 -6.08 -0.60
N MET A 47 3.33 -5.22 0.37
CA MET A 47 2.03 -4.55 0.47
C MET A 47 1.67 -3.78 -0.81
N TYR A 48 2.63 -3.07 -1.42
CA TYR A 48 2.40 -2.41 -2.70
C TYR A 48 2.07 -3.40 -3.82
N TYR A 49 2.81 -4.52 -3.94
CA TYR A 49 2.56 -5.51 -4.98
C TYR A 49 1.20 -6.19 -4.82
N ASP A 50 0.85 -6.60 -3.61
CA ASP A 50 -0.43 -7.25 -3.31
C ASP A 50 -1.61 -6.32 -3.64
N LEU A 51 -1.55 -5.05 -3.21
CA LEU A 51 -2.56 -4.05 -3.54
C LEU A 51 -2.60 -3.75 -5.04
N LYS A 52 -1.44 -3.70 -5.70
CA LYS A 52 -1.30 -3.39 -7.12
C LYS A 52 -1.99 -4.44 -7.98
N GLU A 53 -2.19 -5.67 -7.54
CA GLU A 53 -2.90 -6.69 -8.33
C GLU A 53 -4.36 -6.34 -8.56
N ARG A 54 -5.02 -5.74 -7.56
CA ARG A 54 -6.48 -5.52 -7.56
C ARG A 54 -6.87 -4.05 -7.67
N PHE A 55 -6.05 -3.16 -7.14
CA PHE A 55 -6.36 -1.73 -7.03
C PHE A 55 -5.38 -0.85 -7.79
N TRP A 56 -5.83 0.35 -8.11
CA TRP A 56 -5.02 1.39 -8.71
C TRP A 56 -5.52 2.78 -8.31
N TRP A 57 -4.62 3.67 -7.92
CA TRP A 57 -4.87 5.11 -7.81
C TRP A 57 -3.58 5.90 -7.98
N TYR A 58 -3.71 7.20 -8.27
CA TYR A 58 -2.55 8.09 -8.38
C TYR A 58 -1.85 8.25 -7.01
N GLY A 59 -0.53 8.12 -6.99
CA GLY A 59 0.25 8.25 -5.74
C GLY A 59 0.20 7.02 -4.83
N MET A 60 -0.31 5.87 -5.29
CA MET A 60 -0.43 4.64 -4.49
C MET A 60 0.87 4.20 -3.79
N LYS A 61 2.02 4.25 -4.47
CA LYS A 61 3.32 3.94 -3.85
C LYS A 61 3.63 4.85 -2.65
N ARG A 62 3.34 6.14 -2.77
CA ARG A 62 3.57 7.13 -1.71
C ARG A 62 2.63 6.87 -0.53
N ALA A 63 1.35 6.63 -0.80
CA ALA A 63 0.38 6.30 0.23
C ALA A 63 0.76 5.03 1.02
N VAL A 64 1.25 3.99 0.34
CA VAL A 64 1.78 2.78 1.02
C VAL A 64 3.00 3.12 1.87
N ALA A 65 3.94 3.92 1.36
CA ALA A 65 5.15 4.29 2.09
C ALA A 65 4.83 5.12 3.35
N GLU A 66 3.93 6.10 3.23
CA GLU A 66 3.44 6.92 4.35
C GLU A 66 2.71 6.07 5.39
N TYR A 67 1.83 5.16 4.96
CA TYR A 67 1.10 4.27 5.87
C TYR A 67 2.04 3.36 6.67
N VAL A 68 3.01 2.74 5.99
CA VAL A 68 4.02 1.88 6.66
C VAL A 68 4.95 2.71 7.53
N ALA A 69 5.23 3.97 7.17
CA ALA A 69 6.02 4.87 8.00
C ALA A 69 5.32 5.25 9.30
N LEU A 70 3.97 5.28 9.33
CA LEU A 70 3.20 5.53 10.56
C LEU A 70 3.10 4.31 11.48
N CYS A 71 3.58 3.14 11.06
CA CYS A 71 3.53 1.95 11.89
C CYS A 71 4.80 1.80 12.74
N ASP A 72 4.65 1.89 14.06
CA ASP A 72 5.74 1.73 15.04
C ASP A 72 6.47 0.38 14.94
N THR A 73 5.73 -0.70 14.65
CA THR A 73 6.31 -2.03 14.43
C THR A 73 7.17 -2.07 13.17
N CYS A 74 6.72 -1.41 12.10
CA CYS A 74 7.47 -1.29 10.86
C CYS A 74 8.72 -0.41 11.03
N GLN A 75 8.61 0.66 11.80
CA GLN A 75 9.73 1.55 12.10
C GLN A 75 10.82 0.82 12.90
N ARG A 76 10.45 0.05 13.92
CA ARG A 76 11.41 -0.74 14.72
C ARG A 76 12.16 -1.77 13.89
N VAL A 77 11.46 -2.58 13.10
CA VAL A 77 12.11 -3.57 12.21
C VAL A 77 13.03 -2.89 11.21
N LYS A 78 12.66 -1.72 10.66
CA LYS A 78 13.56 -0.95 9.79
C LYS A 78 14.80 -0.47 10.56
N ALA A 79 14.64 0.09 11.75
CA ALA A 79 15.76 0.57 12.57
C ALA A 79 16.74 -0.56 12.94
N GLU A 80 16.24 -1.75 13.26
CA GLU A 80 17.07 -2.94 13.58
C GLU A 80 17.87 -3.45 12.37
N HIS A 81 17.29 -3.37 11.16
CA HIS A 81 17.94 -3.87 9.93
C HIS A 81 18.75 -2.80 9.18
N GLN A 82 18.63 -1.51 9.55
CA GLN A 82 19.59 -0.50 9.11
C GLN A 82 20.91 -0.79 9.84
N ARG A 83 21.91 -1.31 9.12
CA ARG A 83 23.28 -1.42 9.66
C ARG A 83 23.68 -0.05 10.22
N PRO A 84 24.22 0.05 11.44
CA PRO A 84 24.83 1.30 11.88
C PRO A 84 25.93 1.65 10.88
N VAL A 85 25.72 2.75 10.14
CA VAL A 85 26.77 3.36 9.34
C VAL A 85 27.78 3.93 10.34
N GLY A 86 28.90 3.24 10.48
CA GLY A 86 30.07 3.72 11.20
C GLY A 86 30.16 3.23 12.64
N LEU A 87 30.89 2.13 12.83
CA LEU A 87 31.87 2.09 13.90
C LEU A 87 33.24 2.01 13.20
N LEU A 88 33.95 3.13 13.14
CA LEU A 88 35.39 3.16 12.96
C LEU A 88 36.04 2.82 14.31
#